data_AF-A0A645ISV2-F1
#
_entry.id   AF-A0A645ISV2-F1
#
_cell.length_a   1.000
_cell.length_b   1.000
_cell.length_c   1.000
_cell.angle_alpha   90.00
_cell.angle_beta   90.00
_cell.angle_gamma   90.00
#
_symmetry.space_group_name_H-M   'P 1'
#
loop_
_entity.id
_entity.type
_entity.pdbx_description
1 polymer ?
#
loop_
_entity_poly.entity_id
_entity_poly.type
_entity_poly.pdbx_seq_one_letter_code
_entity_poly.pdbx_strand_id
1 'polypeptide(L)'
;MRHHALQLIGGNGSAQPWRLTRGNEHWEGLPNGPLAANSPGLQREMAAHGLGIVGLDDRLARSWIERGLLQRILPDWSLPSVTLWCVTPGRRLIPSRTTAFIELLRAALIGER
;
A
#
# COMPACT_ATOMS: atom_id res chain seq x y z
N MET A 1 -21.30 15.64 6.15
CA MET A 1 -20.47 14.75 6.99
C MET A 1 -19.02 14.87 6.54
N ARG A 2 -18.09 15.02 7.48
CA ARG A 2 -16.65 15.11 7.18
C ARG A 2 -16.03 13.77 7.56
N HIS A 3 -15.52 13.04 6.59
CA HIS A 3 -14.79 11.79 6.87
C HIS A 3 -13.35 12.12 7.28
N HIS A 4 -12.82 11.37 8.25
CA HIS A 4 -11.40 11.43 8.61
C HIS A 4 -10.63 10.42 7.78
N ALA A 5 -9.55 10.88 7.16
CA ALA A 5 -8.62 10.05 6.42
C ALA A 5 -7.29 9.93 7.16
N LEU A 6 -6.73 8.73 7.18
CA LEU A 6 -5.49 8.41 7.88
C LEU A 6 -4.29 8.82 7.02
N GLN A 7 -3.37 9.56 7.62
CA GLN A 7 -2.18 10.05 6.92
C GLN A 7 -1.05 9.03 6.95
N LEU A 8 -0.47 8.72 5.79
CA LEU A 8 0.75 7.91 5.70
C LEU A 8 1.96 8.85 5.77
N ILE A 9 2.82 8.66 6.77
CA ILE A 9 4.05 9.44 6.91
C ILE A 9 5.18 8.74 6.17
N GLY A 10 5.76 9.45 5.19
CA GLY A 10 6.89 8.95 4.40
C GLY A 10 8.22 9.02 5.14
N GLY A 11 9.28 8.47 4.54
CA GLY A 11 10.63 8.45 5.14
C GLY A 11 11.26 9.83 5.38
N ASN A 12 10.72 10.88 4.76
CA ASN A 12 11.09 12.28 4.98
C ASN A 12 10.29 12.95 6.12
N GLY A 13 9.39 12.22 6.81
CA GLY A 13 8.55 12.76 7.88
C GLY A 13 7.30 13.51 7.42
N SER A 14 7.04 13.63 6.11
CA SER A 14 5.84 14.31 5.60
C SER A 14 4.70 13.34 5.32
N ALA A 15 3.47 13.82 5.45
CA ALA A 15 2.29 13.10 4.97
C ALA A 15 2.36 12.92 3.44
N GLN A 16 2.01 11.72 2.98
CA GLN A 16 1.96 11.37 1.57
C GLN A 16 0.58 11.66 0.99
N PRO A 17 0.47 12.29 -0.19
CA PRO A 17 -0.80 12.47 -0.85
C PRO A 17 -1.33 11.12 -1.35
N TRP A 18 -2.65 10.98 -1.30
CA TRP A 18 -3.32 9.94 -2.06
C TRP A 18 -3.36 10.37 -3.52
N ARG A 19 -2.91 9.47 -4.40
CA ARG A 19 -3.08 9.59 -5.85
C ARG A 19 -4.06 8.50 -6.24
N LEU A 20 -5.18 8.88 -6.84
CA LEU A 20 -6.24 7.97 -7.25
C LEU A 20 -6.47 8.12 -8.74
N THR A 21 -6.72 7.01 -9.43
CA THR A 21 -7.05 6.99 -10.85
C THR A 21 -8.38 6.27 -11.09
N ARG A 22 -9.16 6.80 -12.04
CA ARG A 22 -10.40 6.19 -12.55
C ARG A 22 -10.49 6.45 -14.06
N GLY A 23 -10.11 5.46 -14.86
CA GLY A 23 -9.98 5.66 -16.31
C GLY A 23 -8.96 6.77 -16.62
N ASN A 24 -9.42 7.84 -17.27
CA ASN A 24 -8.59 9.02 -17.56
C ASN A 24 -8.61 10.08 -16.44
N GLU A 25 -9.46 9.91 -15.42
CA GLU A 25 -9.54 10.83 -14.30
C GLU A 25 -8.44 10.55 -13.27
N HIS A 26 -7.89 11.64 -12.74
CA HIS A 26 -6.85 11.63 -11.73
C HIS A 26 -7.26 12.53 -10.59
N TRP A 27 -7.08 12.07 -9.37
CA TRP A 27 -7.25 12.87 -8.17
C TRP A 27 -6.00 12.77 -7.31
N GLU A 28 -5.52 13.91 -6.82
CA GLU A 28 -4.41 13.98 -5.89
C GLU A 28 -4.76 14.92 -4.73
N GLY A 29 -4.55 14.46 -3.51
CA GLY A 29 -4.82 15.25 -2.32
C GLY A 29 -4.26 14.63 -1.06
N LEU A 30 -3.94 15.48 -0.08
CA LEU A 30 -3.53 15.01 1.24
C LEU A 30 -4.75 14.49 2.01
N PRO A 31 -4.70 13.26 2.57
CA PRO A 31 -5.74 12.78 3.46
C PRO A 31 -5.90 13.71 4.66
N ASN A 32 -7.15 14.06 4.97
CA ASN A 32 -7.49 15.00 6.03
C ASN A 32 -7.84 14.25 7.33
N GLY A 33 -7.02 14.41 8.36
CA GLY A 33 -7.31 13.77 9.64
C GLY A 33 -6.22 14.02 10.66
N PRO A 34 -6.52 13.91 11.97
CA PRO A 34 -5.54 14.12 13.02
C PRO A 34 -4.62 12.91 13.23
N LEU A 35 -4.99 11.75 12.67
CA LEU A 35 -4.27 10.49 12.87
C LEU A 35 -3.34 10.20 11.70
N ALA A 36 -2.11 9.85 12.05
CA ALA A 36 -1.05 9.52 11.11
C ALA A 36 -0.27 8.30 11.58
N ALA A 37 0.24 7.52 10.63
CA ALA A 37 1.16 6.43 10.89
C ALA A 37 2.14 6.29 9.72
N ASN A 38 3.32 5.74 9.97
CA ASN A 38 4.35 5.45 8.96
C ASN A 38 4.33 3.97 8.52
N SER A 39 3.31 3.21 8.92
CA SER A 39 3.18 1.78 8.63
C SER A 39 1.79 1.49 8.07
N PRO A 40 1.70 0.93 6.84
CA PRO A 40 0.43 0.50 6.26
C PRO A 40 -0.33 -0.49 7.14
N GLY A 41 0.38 -1.40 7.82
CA GLY A 41 -0.22 -2.37 8.72
C GLY A 41 -0.92 -1.71 9.91
N LEU A 42 -0.30 -0.70 10.53
CA LEU A 42 -0.94 0.07 11.60
C LEU A 42 -2.15 0.86 11.09
N GLN A 43 -2.06 1.46 9.90
CA GLN A 43 -3.20 2.16 9.32
C GLN A 43 -4.39 1.23 9.04
N ARG A 44 -4.13 0.00 8.61
CA ARG A 44 -5.17 -1.03 8.45
C ARG A 44 -5.88 -1.33 9.77
N GLU A 45 -5.15 -1.56 10.85
CA GLU A 45 -5.78 -1.81 12.16
C GLU A 45 -6.57 -0.59 12.64
N MET A 46 -6.02 0.62 12.50
CA MET A 46 -6.73 1.84 12.86
C MET A 46 -8.06 1.99 12.10
N ALA A 47 -8.06 1.74 10.79
CA ALA A 47 -9.27 1.78 9.99
C ALA A 47 -10.27 0.68 10.38
N ALA A 48 -9.79 -0.53 10.69
CA ALA A 48 -10.62 -1.64 11.18
C ALA A 48 -11.30 -1.34 12.52
N HIS A 49 -10.70 -0.47 13.33
CA HIS A 49 -11.28 0.07 14.57
C HIS A 49 -12.13 1.34 14.36
N GLY A 50 -12.44 1.70 13.10
CA GLY A 50 -13.31 2.83 12.78
C GLY A 50 -12.66 4.21 12.90
N LEU A 51 -11.33 4.28 12.98
CA LEU A 51 -10.61 5.55 13.19
C LEU A 51 -10.46 6.40 11.91
N GLY A 52 -10.84 5.87 10.73
CA GLY A 52 -10.86 6.65 9.50
C GLY A 52 -10.75 5.81 8.23
N ILE A 53 -10.64 6.52 7.10
CA ILE A 53 -10.44 5.96 5.75
C ILE A 53 -8.93 5.83 5.49
N VAL A 54 -8.53 4.73 4.87
CA VAL A 54 -7.13 4.44 4.55
C VAL A 54 -6.98 3.98 3.10
N GLY A 55 -5.89 4.40 2.45
CA GLY A 55 -5.45 3.79 1.20
C GLY A 55 -4.56 2.58 1.49
N LEU A 56 -4.98 1.39 1.07
CA LEU A 56 -4.27 0.13 1.27
C LEU A 56 -4.11 -0.61 -0.05
N ASP A 57 -3.04 -1.41 -0.18
CA ASP A 57 -2.95 -2.39 -1.25
C ASP A 57 -3.95 -3.55 -1.02
N ASP A 58 -4.39 -4.16 -2.11
CA ASP A 58 -5.41 -5.22 -2.07
C ASP A 58 -4.99 -6.41 -1.21
N ARG A 59 -3.70 -6.77 -1.21
CA ARG A 59 -3.19 -7.91 -0.45
C ARG A 59 -3.26 -7.65 1.06
N LEU A 60 -2.96 -6.42 1.48
CA LEU A 60 -3.03 -6.01 2.88
C LEU A 60 -4.48 -5.85 3.38
N ALA A 61 -5.41 -5.47 2.50
CA ALA A 61 -6.81 -5.27 2.84
C ALA A 61 -7.67 -6.55 2.78
N ARG A 62 -7.32 -7.52 1.91
CA ARG A 62 -8.16 -8.67 1.56
C ARG A 62 -8.80 -9.38 2.76
N SER A 63 -8.00 -9.87 3.70
CA SER A 63 -8.52 -10.65 4.83
C SER A 63 -9.37 -9.82 5.80
N TRP A 64 -9.17 -8.50 5.88
CA TRP A 64 -10.03 -7.64 6.69
C TRP A 64 -11.37 -7.36 6.00
N ILE A 65 -11.38 -7.26 4.67
CA ILE A 65 -12.61 -7.13 3.89
C ILE A 65 -13.43 -8.41 3.98
N GLU A 66 -12.81 -9.58 3.79
CA GLU A 66 -13.47 -10.89 3.89
C GLU A 66 -14.09 -11.13 5.27
N ARG A 67 -13.46 -10.60 6.33
CA ARG A 67 -13.97 -10.67 7.72
C ARG A 67 -14.99 -9.58 8.06
N GLY A 68 -15.33 -8.69 7.12
CA GLY A 68 -16.24 -7.57 7.34
C GLY A 68 -15.68 -6.46 8.24
N LEU A 69 -14.37 -6.44 8.50
CA LEU A 69 -13.68 -5.43 9.33
C LEU A 69 -13.32 -4.17 8.53
N LEU A 70 -13.19 -4.30 7.22
CA LEU A 70 -12.97 -3.18 6.30
C LEU A 70 -13.97 -3.24 5.14
N GLN A 71 -14.28 -2.08 4.58
CA GLN A 71 -15.17 -1.96 3.42
C GLN A 71 -14.52 -1.08 2.36
N ARG A 72 -14.54 -1.52 1.10
CA ARG A 72 -14.14 -0.70 -0.06
C ARG A 72 -15.22 0.35 -0.32
N ILE A 73 -14.84 1.63 -0.33
CA ILE A 73 -15.79 2.77 -0.42
C ILE A 73 -15.69 3.58 -1.71
N LEU A 74 -14.66 3.36 -2.53
CA LEU A 74 -14.47 3.98 -3.84
C LEU A 74 -14.12 2.88 -4.87
N PRO A 75 -15.11 2.07 -5.30
CA PRO A 75 -14.84 0.89 -6.13
C PRO A 75 -14.15 1.22 -7.45
N ASP A 76 -14.52 2.34 -8.07
CA ASP A 76 -14.00 2.73 -9.40
C ASP A 76 -12.64 3.42 -9.36
N TRP A 77 -12.15 3.77 -8.17
CA TRP A 77 -10.86 4.44 -7.99
C TRP A 77 -9.80 3.44 -7.54
N SER A 78 -8.59 3.59 -8.09
CA SER A 78 -7.44 2.77 -7.74
C SER A 78 -6.28 3.62 -7.26
N LEU A 79 -5.55 3.12 -6.26
CA LEU A 79 -4.22 3.65 -5.92
C LEU A 79 -3.22 3.26 -7.01
N PRO A 80 -2.11 4.00 -7.16
CA PRO A 80 -1.05 3.63 -8.08
C PRO A 80 -0.49 2.25 -7.75
N SER A 81 -0.20 1.47 -8.79
CA SER A 81 0.58 0.25 -8.62
C SER A 81 1.98 0.60 -8.10
N VAL A 82 2.50 -0.24 -7.22
CA VAL A 82 3.83 -0.06 -6.62
C VAL A 82 4.79 -1.05 -7.26
N THR A 83 5.91 -0.56 -7.79
CA THR A 83 6.97 -1.44 -8.31
C THR A 83 7.82 -1.96 -7.16
N LEU A 84 7.90 -3.29 -7.04
CA LEU A 84 8.81 -3.96 -6.12
C LEU A 84 10.19 -4.09 -6.78
N TRP A 85 11.22 -3.61 -6.08
CA TRP A 85 12.60 -3.72 -6.53
C TRP A 85 13.37 -4.70 -5.65
N CYS A 86 14.12 -5.61 -6.28
CA CYS A 86 15.12 -6.40 -5.58
C CYS A 86 16.48 -5.69 -5.74
N VAL A 87 16.97 -5.08 -4.67
CA VAL A 87 18.21 -4.27 -4.69
C VAL A 87 19.36 -5.09 -4.11
N THR A 88 20.43 -5.27 -4.90
CA THR A 88 21.66 -5.97 -4.48
C THR A 88 22.85 -5.01 -4.41
N PRO A 89 23.80 -5.21 -3.48
CA PRO A 89 25.00 -4.38 -3.41
C PRO A 89 25.94 -4.64 -4.60
N GLY A 90 26.30 -3.57 -5.35
CA GLY A 90 27.40 -3.57 -6.33
C GLY A 90 27.03 -3.92 -7.79
N ARG A 91 27.92 -3.52 -8.73
CA ARG A 91 27.79 -3.74 -10.19
C ARG A 91 28.46 -5.02 -10.71
N ARG A 92 28.91 -5.91 -9.82
CA ARG A 92 29.74 -7.08 -10.17
C ARG A 92 29.10 -8.37 -9.66
N LEU A 93 29.26 -9.45 -10.44
CA LEU A 93 28.90 -10.86 -10.18
C LEU A 93 28.04 -11.10 -8.93
N ILE A 94 26.73 -11.28 -9.15
CA ILE A 94 25.79 -11.72 -8.13
C ILE A 94 26.14 -13.17 -7.76
N PRO A 95 26.40 -13.51 -6.48
CA PRO A 95 26.68 -14.89 -6.08
C PRO A 95 25.52 -15.83 -6.43
N SER A 96 25.83 -17.08 -6.81
CA SER A 96 24.80 -18.04 -7.24
C SER A 96 23.70 -18.27 -6.20
N ARG A 97 24.02 -18.21 -4.91
CA ARG A 97 23.03 -18.31 -3.81
C ARG A 97 22.05 -17.12 -3.83
N THR A 98 22.52 -15.91 -4.11
CA THR A 98 21.69 -14.72 -4.23
C THR A 98 20.79 -14.81 -5.46
N THR A 99 21.33 -15.26 -6.61
CA THR A 99 20.52 -15.50 -7.81
C THR A 99 19.42 -16.54 -7.55
N ALA A 100 19.76 -17.68 -6.93
CA ALA A 100 18.78 -18.70 -6.59
C ALA A 100 17.68 -18.16 -5.66
N PHE A 101 18.04 -17.32 -4.67
CA PHE A 101 17.06 -16.66 -3.80
C PHE A 101 16.19 -15.65 -4.57
N ILE A 102 16.76 -14.87 -5.49
CA ILE A 102 16.01 -13.94 -6.33
C ILE A 102 14.97 -14.69 -7.19
N GLU A 103 15.35 -15.82 -7.76
CA GLU A 103 14.41 -16.66 -8.53
C GLU A 103 13.29 -17.23 -7.65
N LEU A 104 13.61 -17.67 -6.43
CA LEU A 104 12.60 -18.09 -5.46
C LEU A 104 11.66 -16.93 -5.09
N LEU A 105 12.21 -15.74 -4.84
CA LEU A 105 11.43 -14.55 -4.49
C LEU A 105 10.52 -14.13 -5.65
N ARG A 106 11.02 -14.20 -6.89
CA ARG A 106 10.24 -13.95 -8.11
C ARG A 106 9.06 -14.92 -8.19
N ALA A 107 9.30 -16.22 -8.03
CA ALA A 107 8.23 -17.22 -8.04
C ALA A 107 7.19 -17.00 -6.94
N ALA A 108 7.64 -16.65 -5.72
CA ALA A 108 6.75 -16.42 -4.58
C ALA A 108 5.92 -15.12 -4.68
N LEU A 109 6.46 -14.06 -5.28
CA LEU A 109 5.79 -12.77 -5.41
C LEU A 109 4.94 -12.64 -6.68
N ILE A 110 5.26 -13.38 -7.74
CA ILE A 110 4.51 -13.40 -9.01
C ILE A 110 3.49 -14.56 -9.00
N GLY A 111 2.99 -14.96 -7.83
CA GLY A 111 2.03 -16.08 -7.69
C GLY A 111 0.97 -16.07 -8.79
N GLU A 112 0.77 -17.25 -9.40
CA GLU A 112 -0.09 -17.51 -10.56
C GLU A 112 -1.40 -16.73 -10.49
N ARG A 113 -1.66 -15.97 -11.56
CA ARG A 113 -2.83 -15.12 -11.71
C ARG A 113 -4.14 -15.88 -11.56
#